data_AF-A0A3M2DR71-F1
#
_entry.id   AF-A0A3M2DR71-F1
#
_cell.length_a   1.000
_cell.length_b   1.000
_cell.length_c   1.000
_cell.angle_alpha   90.00
_cell.angle_beta   90.00
_cell.angle_gamma   90.00
#
_symmetry.space_group_name_H-M   'P 1'
#
loop_
_entity.id
_entity.type
_entity.pdbx_description
1 polymer ?
#
loop_
_entity_poly.entity_id
_entity_poly.type
_entity_poly.pdbx_seq_one_letter_code
_entity_poly.pdbx_strand_id
1 'polypeptide(L)'
;MRGPMAWIVVLALAAGCAPPACDDTDDRLAAAVEVLVGPPGPAADAAADRLVAAGRDAIAVVEVGLYDADPAGRRRVIDVLARIGHPDAAPILRHLAERDPDAGVRAAARRALSALPAP
;
A
#
# COMPACT_ATOMS: atom_id res chain seq x y z
N MET A 1 0.11 -64.26 1.84
CA MET A 1 1.47 -64.30 1.28
C MET A 1 1.62 -63.16 0.28
N ARG A 2 2.47 -62.18 0.61
CA ARG A 2 3.20 -61.19 -0.23
C ARG A 2 2.51 -60.59 -1.47
N GLY A 3 2.09 -59.33 -1.38
CA GLY A 3 2.11 -58.39 -2.50
C GLY A 3 3.16 -57.30 -2.21
N PRO A 4 4.17 -57.06 -3.07
CA PRO A 4 5.17 -56.04 -2.82
C PRO A 4 4.64 -54.65 -3.16
N MET A 5 4.92 -53.70 -2.27
CA MET A 5 4.63 -52.29 -2.40
C MET A 5 5.45 -51.66 -3.52
N ALA A 6 4.79 -51.23 -4.60
CA ALA A 6 5.37 -50.38 -5.63
C ALA A 6 5.02 -48.91 -5.31
N TRP A 7 5.81 -48.27 -4.45
CA TRP A 7 5.80 -46.82 -4.30
C TRP A 7 6.78 -46.23 -5.32
N ILE A 8 6.28 -45.95 -6.52
CA ILE A 8 7.01 -45.10 -7.46
C ILE A 8 6.71 -43.65 -7.06
N VAL A 9 7.62 -43.04 -6.32
CA VAL A 9 7.65 -41.58 -6.16
C VAL A 9 8.47 -41.02 -7.31
N VAL A 10 7.80 -40.58 -8.38
CA VAL A 10 8.42 -39.71 -9.38
C VAL A 10 8.45 -38.31 -8.78
N LEU A 11 9.58 -37.92 -8.20
CA LEU A 11 9.86 -36.56 -7.76
C LEU A 11 10.63 -35.85 -8.88
N ALA A 12 9.89 -35.46 -9.91
CA ALA A 12 10.35 -34.54 -10.92
C ALA A 12 9.48 -33.29 -10.82
N LEU A 13 10.09 -32.19 -10.38
CA LEU A 13 9.88 -30.81 -10.84
C LEU A 13 10.72 -29.90 -9.93
N ALA A 14 11.98 -29.72 -10.31
CA ALA A 14 12.70 -28.51 -9.90
C ALA A 14 12.06 -27.35 -10.67
N ALA A 15 10.95 -26.83 -10.13
CA ALA A 15 10.39 -25.55 -10.53
C ALA A 15 11.41 -24.49 -10.13
N GLY A 16 12.18 -24.01 -11.09
CA GLY A 16 12.95 -22.78 -10.94
C GLY A 16 11.98 -21.63 -10.73
N CYS A 17 11.68 -21.30 -9.49
CA CYS A 17 11.00 -20.06 -9.13
C CYS A 17 11.99 -18.91 -9.34
N ALA A 18 11.92 -18.25 -10.50
CA ALA A 18 12.31 -16.86 -10.57
C ALA A 18 11.12 -16.06 -9.99
N PRO A 19 11.24 -15.39 -8.82
CA PRO A 19 10.18 -14.52 -8.35
C PRO A 19 9.99 -13.36 -9.35
N PRO A 20 8.75 -12.90 -9.57
CA PRO A 20 8.52 -11.73 -10.40
C PRO A 20 9.17 -10.51 -9.73
N ALA A 21 9.82 -9.66 -10.51
CA ALA A 21 10.46 -8.41 -10.08
C ALA A 21 9.54 -7.40 -9.35
N CYS A 22 8.27 -7.74 -9.14
CA CYS A 22 7.30 -6.97 -8.38
C CYS A 22 7.57 -7.00 -6.87
N ASP A 23 8.10 -8.12 -6.34
CA ASP A 23 8.31 -8.31 -4.89
C ASP A 23 9.26 -7.24 -4.31
N ASP A 24 10.41 -7.02 -4.97
CA ASP A 24 11.41 -6.03 -4.57
C ASP A 24 10.89 -4.58 -4.60
N THR A 25 9.95 -4.28 -5.50
CA THR A 25 9.40 -2.93 -5.65
C THR A 25 8.32 -2.68 -4.60
N ASP A 26 7.42 -3.64 -4.41
CA ASP A 26 6.36 -3.58 -3.42
C ASP A 26 6.94 -3.53 -2.00
N ASP A 27 7.99 -4.30 -1.72
CA ASP A 27 8.72 -4.26 -0.45
C ASP A 27 9.31 -2.87 -0.17
N ARG A 28 9.88 -2.21 -1.19
CA ARG A 28 10.42 -0.85 -1.06
C ARG A 28 9.32 0.17 -0.82
N LEU A 29 8.17 0.02 -1.49
CA LEU A 29 7.01 0.88 -1.27
C LEU A 29 6.43 0.65 0.13
N ALA A 30 6.34 -0.59 0.60
CA ALA A 30 5.86 -0.93 1.92
C ALA A 30 6.75 -0.31 3.01
N ALA A 31 8.07 -0.42 2.87
CA ALA A 31 9.02 0.25 3.76
C ALA A 31 8.86 1.79 3.75
N ALA A 32 8.57 2.39 2.58
CA ALA A 32 8.28 3.82 2.50
C ALA A 32 6.98 4.18 3.24
N VAL A 33 5.94 3.33 3.18
CA VAL A 33 4.70 3.54 3.93
C VAL A 33 4.94 3.48 5.43
N GLU A 34 5.72 2.51 5.92
CA GLU A 34 6.08 2.41 7.34
C GLU A 34 6.77 3.70 7.85
N VAL A 35 7.75 4.20 7.09
CA VAL A 35 8.44 5.46 7.41
C VAL A 35 7.48 6.65 7.34
N LEU A 36 6.58 6.68 6.35
CA LEU A 36 5.60 7.75 6.18
C LEU A 36 4.64 7.84 7.37
N VAL A 37 4.15 6.71 7.89
CA VAL A 37 3.16 6.69 8.98
C VAL A 37 3.77 6.88 10.37
N GLY A 38 5.10 6.75 10.49
CA GLY A 38 5.86 6.97 11.73
C GLY A 38 6.00 8.44 12.17
N PRO A 39 7.03 8.80 12.95
CA PRO A 39 7.26 10.19 13.37
C PRO A 39 7.49 11.13 12.18
N PRO A 40 6.96 12.37 12.21
CA PRO A 40 7.20 13.34 11.15
C PRO A 40 8.67 13.77 11.09
N GLY A 41 9.15 14.10 9.90
CA GLY A 41 10.50 14.60 9.68
C GLY A 41 11.02 14.29 8.27
N PRO A 42 12.31 14.58 7.99
CA PRO A 42 12.87 14.47 6.65
C PRO A 42 12.76 13.06 6.04
N ALA A 43 12.77 12.01 6.87
CA ALA A 43 12.59 10.64 6.40
C ALA A 43 11.15 10.39 5.90
N ALA A 44 10.15 10.90 6.62
CA ALA A 44 8.75 10.81 6.21
C ALA A 44 8.49 11.64 4.94
N ASP A 45 9.11 12.82 4.82
CA ASP A 45 9.02 13.67 3.62
C ASP A 45 9.61 12.96 2.40
N ALA A 46 10.81 12.38 2.54
CA ALA A 46 11.45 11.61 1.48
C ALA A 46 10.65 10.35 1.11
N ALA A 47 10.01 9.70 2.08
CA ALA A 47 9.12 8.57 1.82
C ALA A 47 7.87 9.00 1.05
N ALA A 48 7.26 10.12 1.42
CA ALA A 48 6.13 10.72 0.71
C ALA A 48 6.49 11.00 -0.76
N ASP A 49 7.65 11.62 -1.01
CA ASP A 49 8.11 11.95 -2.37
C ASP A 49 8.32 10.71 -3.23
N ARG A 50 8.85 9.61 -2.66
CA ARG A 50 8.99 8.33 -3.37
C ARG A 50 7.64 7.72 -3.73
N LEU A 51 6.68 7.73 -2.80
CA LEU A 51 5.33 7.20 -3.05
C LEU A 51 4.61 8.02 -4.12
N VAL A 52 4.75 9.35 -4.09
CA VAL A 52 4.21 10.23 -5.14
C VAL A 52 4.86 9.95 -6.49
N ALA A 53 6.18 9.74 -6.53
CA ALA A 53 6.88 9.40 -7.77
C ALA A 53 6.47 8.02 -8.34
N ALA A 54 6.14 7.06 -7.47
CA ALA A 54 5.60 5.76 -7.88
C ALA A 54 4.14 5.85 -8.38
N GLY A 55 3.41 6.90 -8.00
CA GLY A 55 2.11 7.22 -8.58
C GLY A 55 1.06 6.15 -8.28
N ARG A 56 0.42 5.62 -9.34
CA ARG A 56 -0.67 4.65 -9.23
C ARG A 56 -0.27 3.39 -8.47
N ASP A 57 0.96 2.92 -8.65
CA ASP A 57 1.45 1.67 -8.04
C ASP A 57 1.52 1.79 -6.49
N ALA A 58 1.80 3.00 -5.98
CA ALA A 58 1.81 3.24 -4.54
C ALA A 58 0.42 3.20 -3.90
N ILE A 59 -0.67 3.39 -4.65
CA ILE A 59 -2.04 3.47 -4.11
C ILE A 59 -2.44 2.15 -3.44
N ALA A 60 -2.09 1.01 -4.05
CA ALA A 60 -2.38 -0.30 -3.49
C ALA A 60 -1.58 -0.56 -2.20
N VAL A 61 -0.33 -0.10 -2.14
CA VAL A 61 0.57 -0.35 -1.02
C VAL A 61 0.23 0.54 0.19
N VAL A 62 -0.12 1.80 -0.03
CA VAL A 62 -0.52 2.70 1.07
C VAL A 62 -1.80 2.23 1.76
N GLU A 63 -2.70 1.53 1.05
CA GLU A 63 -3.95 1.00 1.63
C GLU A 63 -3.66 0.09 2.84
N VAL A 64 -2.64 -0.76 2.73
CA VAL A 64 -2.28 -1.75 3.75
C VAL A 64 -1.71 -1.08 5.01
N GLY A 65 -0.87 -0.06 4.86
CA GLY A 65 -0.17 0.58 5.99
C GLY A 65 -0.99 1.63 6.76
N LEU A 66 -2.21 1.95 6.31
CA LEU A 66 -3.07 2.97 6.94
C LEU A 66 -3.69 2.53 8.27
N TYR A 67 -3.90 1.22 8.48
CA TYR A 67 -4.71 0.72 9.58
C TYR A 67 -4.06 0.91 10.96
N ASP A 68 -2.73 0.79 11.03
CA ASP A 68 -1.96 0.93 12.27
C ASP A 68 -1.42 2.36 12.49
N ALA A 69 -1.58 3.23 11.50
CA ALA A 69 -1.12 4.61 11.57
C ALA A 69 -1.93 5.44 12.56
N ASP A 70 -1.27 6.34 13.30
CA ASP A 70 -1.95 7.34 14.12
C ASP A 70 -2.70 8.39 13.24
N PRO A 71 -3.55 9.26 13.82
CA PRO A 71 -4.27 10.27 13.03
C PRO A 71 -3.37 11.26 12.27
N ALA A 72 -2.12 11.46 12.67
CA ALA A 72 -1.17 12.28 11.92
C ALA A 72 -0.59 11.51 10.72
N GLY A 73 -0.26 10.22 10.89
CA GLY A 73 0.16 9.31 9.84
C GLY A 73 -0.89 9.15 8.76
N ARG A 74 -2.15 8.89 9.13
CA ARG A 74 -3.25 8.79 8.15
C ARG A 74 -3.45 10.08 7.35
N ARG A 75 -3.26 11.25 7.97
CA ARG A 75 -3.29 12.54 7.26
C ARG A 75 -2.15 12.70 6.25
N ARG A 76 -0.95 12.20 6.55
CA ARG A 76 0.16 12.20 5.58
C ARG A 76 -0.10 11.26 4.41
N VAL A 77 -0.73 10.10 4.66
CA VAL A 77 -1.15 9.22 3.55
C VAL A 77 -2.21 9.91 2.67
N ILE A 78 -3.19 10.60 3.27
CA ILE A 78 -4.16 11.40 2.51
C ILE A 78 -3.46 12.45 1.64
N ASP A 79 -2.44 13.14 2.18
CA ASP A 79 -1.65 14.12 1.41
C ASP A 79 -0.94 13.47 0.22
N VAL A 80 -0.30 12.31 0.42
CA VAL A 80 0.33 11.53 -0.66
C VAL A 80 -0.70 11.14 -1.72
N LEU A 81 -1.86 10.61 -1.34
CA LEU A 81 -2.92 10.24 -2.28
C LEU A 81 -3.44 11.45 -3.08
N ALA A 82 -3.59 12.60 -2.43
CA ALA A 82 -3.99 13.84 -3.09
C ALA A 82 -2.93 14.33 -4.09
N ARG A 83 -1.64 14.23 -3.73
CA ARG A 83 -0.50 14.58 -4.60
C ARG A 83 -0.34 13.63 -5.77
N ILE A 84 -0.63 12.33 -5.60
CA ILE A 84 -0.70 11.36 -6.69
C ILE A 84 -1.82 11.74 -7.66
N GLY A 85 -2.95 12.21 -7.16
CA GLY A 85 -4.02 12.80 -7.98
C GLY A 85 -4.72 11.82 -8.92
N HIS A 86 -4.60 10.51 -8.68
CA HIS A 86 -5.16 9.47 -9.54
C HIS A 86 -6.55 9.04 -9.05
N PRO A 87 -7.53 8.80 -9.94
CA PRO A 87 -8.91 8.44 -9.56
C PRO A 87 -9.01 7.15 -8.72
N ASP A 88 -8.07 6.22 -8.89
CA ASP A 88 -7.98 4.98 -8.08
C ASP A 88 -7.79 5.24 -6.57
N ALA A 89 -7.40 6.46 -6.16
CA ALA A 89 -7.36 6.84 -4.74
C ALA A 89 -8.75 7.09 -4.15
N ALA A 90 -9.78 7.32 -4.98
CA ALA A 90 -11.11 7.72 -4.53
C ALA A 90 -11.80 6.72 -3.58
N PRO A 91 -11.73 5.39 -3.76
CA PRO A 91 -12.29 4.43 -2.80
C PRO A 91 -11.69 4.55 -1.40
N ILE A 92 -10.35 4.65 -1.30
CA ILE A 92 -9.62 4.79 -0.03
C ILE A 92 -10.00 6.11 0.65
N LEU A 93 -9.95 7.22 -0.09
CA LEU A 93 -10.31 8.53 0.46
C LEU A 93 -11.77 8.59 0.90
N ARG A 94 -12.70 7.92 0.18
CA ARG A 94 -14.11 7.84 0.57
C ARG A 94 -14.27 7.05 1.87
N HIS A 95 -13.59 5.92 2.00
CA HIS A 95 -13.58 5.15 3.23
C HIS A 95 -13.13 6.00 4.42
N LEU A 96 -12.00 6.70 4.30
CA LEU A 96 -11.48 7.59 5.36
C LEU A 96 -12.44 8.76 5.66
N ALA A 97 -13.05 9.37 4.64
CA ALA A 97 -13.99 10.48 4.80
C ALA A 97 -15.27 10.12 5.57
N GLU A 98 -15.69 8.86 5.49
CA GLU A 98 -16.92 8.34 6.10
C GLU A 98 -16.68 7.62 7.42
N ARG A 99 -15.58 6.86 7.53
CA ARG A 99 -15.40 5.86 8.59
C ARG A 99 -14.27 6.15 9.56
N ASP A 100 -13.34 7.06 9.24
CA ASP A 100 -12.22 7.31 10.15
C ASP A 100 -12.71 7.86 11.50
N PRO A 101 -12.21 7.36 12.65
CA PRO A 101 -12.62 7.86 13.96
C PRO A 101 -12.21 9.32 14.19
N ASP A 102 -11.11 9.78 13.62
CA ASP A 102 -10.60 11.13 13.80
C ASP A 102 -11.29 12.13 12.84
N ALA A 103 -11.85 13.20 13.40
CA ALA A 103 -12.57 14.21 12.62
C ALA A 103 -11.66 14.99 11.65
N GLY A 104 -10.38 15.18 12.01
CA GLY A 104 -9.39 15.82 11.17
C GLY A 104 -9.03 14.96 9.96
N VAL A 105 -8.89 13.65 10.15
CA VAL A 105 -8.68 12.68 9.06
C VAL A 105 -9.89 12.69 8.12
N ARG A 106 -11.12 12.61 8.64
CA ARG A 106 -12.34 12.69 7.80
C ARG A 106 -12.39 13.97 6.97
N ALA A 107 -12.07 15.12 7.57
CA ALA A 107 -12.07 16.41 6.88
C ALA A 107 -11.00 16.50 5.80
N ALA A 108 -9.79 16.00 6.07
CA ALA A 108 -8.70 15.94 5.10
C ALA A 108 -9.07 15.06 3.89
N ALA A 109 -9.66 13.88 4.14
CA ALA A 109 -10.06 12.97 3.08
C ALA A 109 -11.14 13.55 2.16
N ARG A 110 -12.13 14.28 2.72
CA ARG A 110 -13.14 15.00 1.91
C ARG A 110 -12.53 16.08 1.02
N ARG A 111 -11.55 16.82 1.53
CA ARG A 111 -10.81 17.83 0.74
C ARG A 111 -10.04 17.17 -0.39
N ALA A 112 -9.33 16.09 -0.10
CA ALA A 112 -8.60 15.33 -1.12
C ALA A 112 -9.55 14.80 -2.22
N LEU A 113 -10.70 14.24 -1.85
CA LEU A 113 -11.72 13.80 -2.83
C LEU A 113 -12.18 14.92 -3.75
N SER A 114 -12.42 16.13 -3.23
CA SER A 114 -12.84 17.26 -4.06
C SER A 114 -11.75 17.80 -5.00
N ALA A 115 -10.49 17.43 -4.74
CA ALA A 115 -9.34 17.83 -5.54
C ALA A 115 -8.95 16.79 -6.61
N LEU A 116 -9.49 15.55 -6.53
CA LEU A 116 -9.26 14.56 -7.57
C LEU A 116 -9.93 14.96 -8.88
N PRO A 117 -9.32 14.64 -10.04
CA PRO A 117 -9.98 14.81 -11.32
C PRO A 117 -11.26 13.96 -11.38
N ALA A 118 -12.26 14.45 -12.11
CA ALA A 118 -13.45 13.66 -12.41
C ALA A 118 -13.03 12.39 -13.18
N PRO A 119 -13.71 11.24 -12.95
CA PRO A 119 -13.42 10.00 -13.65
C PRO A 119 -13.69 10.10 -15.17
#